data_AF-A0A920FMT0-F1
#
_entry.id   AF-A0A920FMT0-F1
#
_cell.length_a   1.000
_cell.length_b   1.000
_cell.length_c   1.000
_cell.angle_alpha   90.00
_cell.angle_beta   90.00
_cell.angle_gamma   90.00
#
_symmetry.space_group_name_H-M   'P 1'
#
loop_
_entity.id
_entity.type
_entity.pdbx_description
1 polymer ?
#
loop_
_entity_poly.entity_id
_entity_poly.type
_entity_poly.pdbx_seq_one_letter_code
_entity_poly.pdbx_strand_id
1 'polypeptide(L)' 'MSQPSYITALELKEPRREELSPEVQKYFAVCDEKIGFVPNVLRAYSFDEGKAQTLHGDV' A
#
# COMPACT_ATOMS: atom_id res chain seq x y z
N MET A 1 -11.11 1.46 24.45
CA MET A 1 -9.81 1.43 23.76
C MET A 1 -9.99 2.13 22.42
N SER A 2 -9.44 3.34 22.23
CA SER A 2 -9.41 3.96 20.90
C SER A 2 -8.38 3.22 20.05
N GLN A 3 -8.81 2.75 18.88
CA GLN A 3 -7.85 2.26 17.89
C GLN A 3 -6.88 3.40 17.52
N PRO A 4 -5.57 3.13 17.39
CA PRO A 4 -4.61 4.11 16.89
C PRO A 4 -4.93 4.52 15.46
N SER A 5 -4.52 5.74 15.08
CA SER A 5 -4.73 6.30 13.73
C SER A 5 -3.69 5.80 12.71
N TYR A 6 -2.59 5.19 13.16
CA TYR A 6 -1.55 4.64 12.30
C TYR A 6 -1.91 3.23 11.82
N ILE A 7 -1.44 2.87 10.62
CA ILE A 7 -1.69 1.55 10.02
C ILE A 7 -0.75 0.45 10.54
N THR A 8 0.42 0.83 11.06
CA THR A 8 1.42 -0.07 11.65
C THR A 8 2.11 0.58 12.84
N ALA A 9 2.56 -0.23 13.82
CA ALA A 9 3.35 0.26 14.96
C ALA A 9 4.79 0.70 14.58
N LEU A 10 5.22 0.40 13.35
CA LEU A 10 6.51 0.82 12.81
C LEU A 10 6.41 2.22 12.21
N GLU A 11 7.47 3.01 12.37
CA GLU A 11 7.64 4.33 11.73
C GLU A 11 8.08 4.15 10.27
N LEU A 12 7.12 3.79 9.41
CA LEU A 12 7.35 3.61 7.98
C LEU A 12 6.95 4.88 7.23
N LYS A 13 7.77 5.30 6.26
CA LYS A 13 7.42 6.39 5.36
C LYS A 13 6.42 5.87 4.33
N GLU A 14 5.14 6.26 4.46
CA GLU A 14 4.14 6.02 3.41
C GLU A 14 4.38 7.01 2.26
N PRO A 15 4.87 6.57 1.09
CA PRO A 15 5.04 7.44 -0.06
C PRO A 15 3.68 7.92 -0.58
N ARG A 16 3.66 9.08 -1.24
CA ARG A 16 2.46 9.53 -1.94
C ARG A 16 2.20 8.64 -3.15
N ARG A 17 0.94 8.51 -3.57
CA ARG A 17 0.59 7.66 -4.74
C ARG A 17 1.37 8.06 -5.99
N GLU A 18 1.58 9.36 -6.19
CA GLU A 18 2.34 9.88 -7.34
C GLU A 18 3.84 9.52 -7.31
N GLU A 19 4.37 9.16 -6.15
CA GLU A 19 5.77 8.77 -5.96
C GLU A 19 6.02 7.28 -6.20
N LEU A 20 4.96 6.48 -6.28
CA LEU A 20 5.03 5.04 -6.53
C LEU A 20 5.21 4.73 -8.01
N SER A 21 5.72 3.55 -8.33
CA SER A 21 5.81 3.06 -9.70
C SER A 21 4.42 2.94 -10.36
N PRO A 22 4.32 3.08 -11.69
CA PRO A 22 3.05 2.99 -12.41
C PRO A 22 2.28 1.68 -12.17
N GLU A 23 3.01 0.59 -11.93
CA GLU A 23 2.45 -0.73 -11.66
C GLU A 23 1.74 -0.77 -10.29
N VAL A 24 2.41 -0.32 -9.23
CA VAL A 24 1.83 -0.25 -7.88
C VAL A 24 0.66 0.72 -7.85
N GLN A 25 0.77 1.87 -8.54
CA GLN A 25 -0.34 2.83 -8.68
C GLN A 25 -1.58 2.19 -9.33
N LYS A 26 -1.38 1.43 -10.42
CA LYS A 26 -2.47 0.71 -11.10
C LYS A 26 -3.11 -0.30 -10.17
N TYR A 27 -2.33 -1.04 -9.40
CA TYR A 27 -2.87 -2.00 -8.45
C TYR A 27 -3.71 -1.34 -7.35
N PHE A 28 -3.24 -0.21 -6.80
CA PHE A 28 -4.00 0.55 -5.81
C PHE A 28 -5.32 1.08 -6.40
N ALA A 29 -5.30 1.54 -7.65
CA ALA A 29 -6.51 1.95 -8.35
C ALA A 29 -7.51 0.80 -8.52
N VAL A 30 -7.04 -0.43 -8.81
CA VAL A 30 -7.89 -1.62 -8.87
C VAL A 30 -8.49 -1.95 -7.51
N CYS A 31 -7.75 -1.78 -6.40
CA CYS A 31 -8.31 -1.93 -5.06
C CYS A 31 -9.41 -0.90 -4.77
N ASP A 32 -9.18 0.36 -5.11
CA ASP A 32 -10.20 1.40 -4.95
C ASP A 32 -11.45 1.10 -5.78
N GLU A 33 -11.30 0.64 -7.03
CA GLU A 33 -12.42 0.33 -7.91
C GLU A 33 -13.21 -0.91 -7.46
N LYS A 34 -12.53 -1.98 -7.05
CA LYS A 34 -13.17 -3.27 -6.76
C LYS A 34 -13.70 -3.39 -5.34
N ILE A 35 -12.97 -2.86 -4.36
CA ILE A 35 -13.28 -3.01 -2.94
C ILE A 35 -13.48 -1.67 -2.22
N GLY A 36 -13.30 -0.54 -2.91
CA GLY A 36 -13.60 0.80 -2.37
C GLY A 36 -12.51 1.39 -1.47
N PHE A 37 -11.39 0.68 -1.27
CA PHE A 37 -10.26 1.16 -0.48
C PHE A 37 -8.98 0.36 -0.78
N VAL A 38 -7.82 0.94 -0.44
CA VAL A 38 -6.54 0.21 -0.44
C VAL A 38 -6.29 -0.44 0.92
N PRO A 39 -6.15 -1.79 0.99
CA PRO A 39 -5.83 -2.50 2.21
C PRO A 39 -4.59 -1.96 2.93
N ASN A 40 -4.66 -1.88 4.26
CA ASN A 40 -3.56 -1.37 5.09
C ASN A 40 -2.26 -2.18 4.92
N VAL A 41 -2.34 -3.48 4.61
CA VAL A 41 -1.14 -4.28 4.31
C VAL A 41 -0.42 -3.77 3.06
N LEU A 42 -1.13 -3.37 2.02
CA LEU A 42 -0.53 -2.82 0.81
C LEU A 42 0.06 -1.43 1.08
N ARG A 43 -0.66 -0.61 1.83
CA ARG A 43 -0.18 0.72 2.27
C ARG A 43 1.08 0.60 3.11
N ALA A 44 1.11 -0.35 4.05
CA ALA A 44 2.25 -0.59 4.92
C ALA A 44 3.48 -1.12 4.20
N TYR A 45 3.33 -1.79 3.04
CA TYR A 45 4.46 -2.29 2.24
C TYR A 45 4.90 -1.32 1.15
N SER A 46 4.12 -0.28 0.85
CA SER A 46 4.41 0.69 -0.21
C SER A 46 5.71 1.49 -0.01
N PHE A 47 6.28 1.52 1.20
CA PHE A 47 7.59 2.12 1.46
C PHE A 47 8.75 1.38 0.76
N ASP A 48 8.53 0.13 0.33
CA ASP A 48 9.52 -0.74 -0.33
C ASP A 48 8.85 -1.43 -1.53
N GLU A 49 9.04 -0.87 -2.72
CA GLU A 49 8.35 -1.33 -3.93
C GLU A 49 8.67 -2.77 -4.30
N GLY A 50 9.90 -3.25 -4.07
CA GLY A 50 10.25 -4.64 -4.37
C GLY A 50 9.47 -5.63 -3.50
N LYS A 51 9.24 -5.28 -2.23
CA LYS A 51 8.37 -6.07 -1.35
C LYS A 51 6.90 -5.93 -1.71
N ALA A 52 6.45 -4.74 -2.10
CA ALA A 52 5.07 -4.52 -2.54
C ALA A 52 4.73 -5.34 -3.79
N GLN A 53 5.64 -5.40 -4.77
CA GLN A 53 5.52 -6.23 -5.98
C GLN A 53 5.47 -7.73 -5.66
N THR A 54 6.38 -8.20 -4.79
CA THR A 54 6.37 -9.60 -4.33
C THR A 54 5.04 -9.96 -3.66
N LEU A 55 4.46 -9.02 -2.89
CA LEU A 55 3.18 -9.21 -2.20
C LEU A 55 1.97 -9.14 -3.15
N HIS A 56 2.11 -8.45 -4.29
CA HIS A 56 1.11 -8.43 -5.36
C HIS A 56 1.00 -9.80 -6.06
N GLY A 57 2.11 -10.55 -6.13
CA GLY A 57 2.18 -11.87 -6.74
C GLY A 57 2.92 -11.90 -8.08
N ASP A 58 3.62 -10.82 -8.45
CA ASP A 58 4.53 -10.81 -9.59
C ASP A 58 5.90 -11.35 -9.15
N VAL A 59 6.11 -12.66 -9.40
CA VAL A 59 7.42 -13.34 -9.41
C VAL A 59 7.83 -13.56 -10.85
#